data_AF-A0A914G7X5-F1
#
_entry.id   AF-A0A914G7X5-F1
#
_cell.length_a   1.000
_cell.length_b   1.000
_cell.length_c   1.000
_cell.angle_alpha   90.00
_cell.angle_beta   90.00
_cell.angle_gamma   90.00
#
_symmetry.space_group_name_H-M   'P 1'
#
loop_
_entity.id
_entity.type
_entity.pdbx_description
1 polymer ?
#
loop_
_entity_poly.entity_id
_entity_poly.type
_entity_poly.pdbx_seq_one_letter_code
_entity_poly.pdbx_strand_id
1 'polypeptide(L)' 'MPIYNVDDNDMDVLIKTVFMEARGESTEGQAAVTYVIVQRARLNKSYWGGNTIAGV' A
#
# COMPACT_ATOMS: atom_id res chain seq x y z
N MET A 1 -5.12 16.31 -7.12
CA MET A 1 -4.84 15.27 -6.11
C MET A 1 -3.32 15.13 -6.06
N PRO A 2 -2.65 15.30 -4.91
CA PRO A 2 -1.19 15.16 -4.89
C PRO A 2 -0.83 13.71 -5.20
N ILE A 3 0.10 13.52 -6.12
CA ILE A 3 0.65 12.22 -6.48
C ILE A 3 1.45 11.76 -5.25
N TYR A 4 1.05 10.64 -4.64
CA TYR A 4 1.88 10.01 -3.60
C TYR A 4 3.18 9.58 -4.29
N ASN A 5 4.29 10.22 -3.91
CA ASN A 5 5.59 9.95 -4.52
C ASN A 5 6.19 8.75 -3.80
N VAL A 6 5.98 7.55 -4.36
CA VAL A 6 6.50 6.29 -3.82
C VAL A 6 8.00 6.27 -4.07
N ASP A 7 8.81 6.14 -3.02
CA ASP A 7 10.25 5.91 -3.16
C ASP A 7 10.58 4.41 -3.20
N ASP A 8 11.86 4.08 -3.43
CA ASP A 8 12.29 2.68 -3.53
C ASP A 8 12.01 1.87 -2.26
N ASN A 9 12.05 2.51 -1.08
CA ASN A 9 11.76 1.86 0.19
C ASN A 9 10.26 1.59 0.34
N ASP A 10 9.41 2.55 -0.01
CA ASP A 10 7.96 2.37 -0.03
C ASP A 10 7.55 1.26 -1.02
N MET A 11 8.21 1.16 -2.18
CA MET A 11 8.00 0.06 -3.13
C MET A 11 8.37 -1.28 -2.53
N ASP A 12 9.51 -1.37 -1.85
CA ASP A 12 9.99 -2.59 -1.21
C ASP A 12 9.03 -3.08 -0.12
N VAL A 13 8.52 -2.17 0.70
CA VAL A 13 7.51 -2.45 1.72
C VAL A 13 6.21 -2.88 1.07
N LEU A 14 5.72 -2.13 0.07
CA LEU A 14 4.46 -2.41 -0.61
C LEU A 14 4.46 -3.79 -1.26
N ILE A 15 5.53 -4.16 -1.96
CA ILE A 15 5.67 -5.48 -2.62
C ILE A 15 5.65 -6.61 -1.59
N LYS A 16 6.41 -6.47 -0.50
CA LYS A 16 6.46 -7.50 0.56
C LYS A 16 5.10 -7.66 1.24
N THR A 17 4.41 -6.56 1.54
CA THR A 17 3.07 -6.58 2.13
C THR A 17 2.05 -7.22 1.20
N VAL A 18 1.99 -6.81 -0.07
CA VAL A 18 1.06 -7.38 -1.05
C VAL A 18 1.33 -8.87 -1.26
N PHE A 19 2.60 -9.29 -1.29
CA PHE A 19 2.95 -10.70 -1.34
C PHE A 19 2.43 -11.48 -0.12
N MET A 20 2.54 -10.93 1.08
CA MET A 20 2.03 -11.60 2.28
C MET A 20 0.51 -11.69 2.33
N GLU A 21 -0.19 -10.66 1.83
CA GLU A 21 -1.65 -10.56 1.89
C GLU A 21 -2.37 -11.27 0.74
N ALA A 22 -1.76 -11.33 -0.45
CA ALA A 22 -2.43 -11.76 -1.68
C ALA A 22 -1.58 -12.70 -2.56
N ARG A 23 -0.60 -13.41 -1.99
CA ARG A 23 0.13 -14.44 -2.73
C ARG A 23 -0.83 -15.56 -3.18
N GLY A 24 -0.82 -15.82 -4.49
CA GLY A 24 -1.67 -16.85 -5.10
C GLY A 24 -3.01 -16.32 -5.60
N GLU A 25 -3.36 -15.08 -5.29
CA GLU A 25 -4.49 -14.37 -5.89
C GLU A 25 -4.21 -13.97 -7.34
N SER A 26 -5.27 -13.66 -8.07
CA SER A 26 -5.15 -13.07 -9.41
C SER A 26 -4.43 -11.73 -9.36
N THR A 27 -3.96 -11.27 -10.52
CA THR A 27 -3.36 -9.93 -10.67
C THR A 27 -4.30 -8.83 -10.16
N GLU A 28 -5.60 -8.96 -10.41
CA GLU A 28 -6.63 -8.03 -9.92
C GLU A 28 -6.75 -8.06 -8.39
N GLY A 29 -6.66 -9.23 -7.76
CA GLY A 29 -6.67 -9.36 -6.30
C GLY A 29 -5.47 -8.66 -5.65
N GLN A 30 -4.28 -8.87 -6.20
CA GLN A 30 -3.06 -8.19 -5.75
C GLN A 30 -3.13 -6.68 -5.98
N ALA A 31 -3.68 -6.24 -7.12
CA ALA A 31 -3.90 -4.82 -7.41
C ALA A 31 -4.91 -4.18 -6.45
N ALA A 32 -5.96 -4.91 -6.06
CA ALA A 32 -6.94 -4.43 -5.09
C ALA A 32 -6.31 -4.18 -3.71
N VAL A 33 -5.47 -5.11 -3.23
CA VAL A 33 -4.73 -4.91 -1.97
C VAL A 33 -3.78 -3.72 -2.06
N THR A 34 -3.03 -3.61 -3.16
CA THR A 34 -2.14 -2.46 -3.43
C THR A 34 -2.91 -1.14 -3.36
N TYR A 35 -4.08 -1.08 -4.02
CA TYR A 35 -4.94 0.10 -4.00
C TYR A 35 -5.41 0.46 -2.59
N VAL A 36 -5.80 -0.52 -1.78
CA VAL A 36 -6.22 -0.27 -0.39
C VAL A 36 -5.10 0.35 0.43
N ILE A 37 -3.88 -0.17 0.36
CA ILE A 37 -2.72 0.34 1.11
C ILE A 37 -2.43 1.80 0.71
N VAL A 38 -2.32 2.06 -0.60
CA VAL A 38 -2.05 3.41 -1.12
C VAL A 38 -3.15 4.40 -0.73
N GLN A 39 -4.41 3.98 -0.78
CA GLN A 39 -5.53 4.85 -0.40
C GLN A 39 -5.59 5.10 1.11
N ARG A 40 -5.24 4.14 1.95
CA ARG A 40 -5.13 4.34 3.41
C ARG A 40 -4.05 5.37 3.74
N ALA A 41 -2.87 5.25 3.13
CA ALA A 41 -1.79 6.23 3.30
C ALA A 41 -2.25 7.63 2.83
N ARG A 42 -2.91 7.72 1.68
CA ARG A 42 -3.44 9.00 1.17
C ARG A 42 -4.50 9.63 2.08
N LEU A 43 -5.36 8.82 2.69
CA LEU A 43 -6.42 9.30 3.58
C LEU A 43 -5.90 9.72 4.95
N ASN A 44 -4.65 9.38 5.29
CA ASN A 44 -3.93 9.82 6.48
C ASN A 44 -4.78 9.73 7.77
N LYS A 45 -5.22 8.51 8.08
CA LYS A 45 -5.94 8.23 9.32
C LYS A 45 -5.00 7.60 10.34
N SER A 46 -5.02 8.12 11.57
CA SER A 46 -4.14 7.64 12.64
C SER A 46 -4.35 6.14 12.96
N TYR A 47 -5.58 5.65 12.87
CA TYR A 47 -5.90 4.22 13.08
C TYR A 47 -5.52 3.31 11.90
N TRP A 48 -5.03 3.89 10.81
CA TRP A 48 -4.38 3.18 9.70
C TRP A 48 -2.89 3.51 9.64
N GLY A 49 -2.28 4.03 10.71
CA GLY A 49 -0.83 4.27 10.74
C GLY A 49 -0.33 5.52 10.02
N GLY A 50 -1.22 6.40 9.56
CA GLY A 50 -0.88 7.75 9.08
C GLY A 50 -0.75 7.87 7.56
N ASN A 51 0.21 8.68 7.10
CA ASN A 51 0.34 9.10 5.71
C ASN A 51 1.49 8.48 4.92
N THR A 52 2.05 7.35 5.40
CA THR A 52 3.18 6.68 4.74
C THR A 52 2.82 5.23 4.46
N ILE A 53 3.36 4.64 3.40
CA ILE A 53 3.15 3.21 3.09
C ILE A 53 3.68 2.32 4.22
N ALA A 54 4.82 2.67 4.80
CA ALA A 54 5.39 1.91 5.92
C ALA A 54 4.60 2.00 7.23
N GLY A 55 3.82 3.07 7.42
CA GLY A 55 2.96 3.22 8.60
C GLY A 55 1.65 2.43 8.49
N VAL A 56 1.09 2.33 7.27
CA VAL A 56 -0.15 1.62 6.95
C VAL A 56 0.01 0.11 7.03
#